data_AF-A0A9D8PC96-F1
#
_entry.id   AF-A0A9D8PC96-F1
#
_cell.length_a   1.000
_cell.length_b   1.000
_cell.length_c   1.000
_cell.angle_alpha   90.00
_cell.angle_beta   90.00
_cell.angle_gamma   90.00
#
_symmetry.space_group_name_H-M   'P 1'
#
loop_
_entity.id
_entity.type
_entity.pdbx_description
1 polymer ?
#
loop_
_entity_poly.entity_id
_entity_poly.type
_entity_poly.pdbx_seq_one_letter_code
_entity_poly.pdbx_strand_id
1 'polypeptide(L)' 'MTFQVTGDLLVRDTTRPTTFDVTAKLEGEALTGTATTTILMSDFNFDAPDIAGILKAENEAKLEFKFVARP' A
#
# COMPACT_ATOMS: atom_id res chain seq x y z
N MET A 1 12.07 -13.97 3.54
CA MET A 1 11.28 -13.88 4.79
C MET A 1 9.94 -13.25 4.45
N THR A 2 8.88 -13.66 5.14
CA THR A 2 7.55 -13.04 5.05
C THR A 2 7.11 -12.59 6.44
N PHE A 3 6.51 -11.40 6.52
CA PHE A 3 6.03 -10.82 7.77
C PHE A 3 4.98 -9.74 7.49
N GLN A 4 4.27 -9.31 8.53
CA GLN A 4 3.31 -8.21 8.45
C GLN A 4 3.86 -6.95 9.12
N VAL A 5 3.56 -5.79 8.54
CA VAL A 5 3.86 -4.48 9.11
C VAL A 5 2.56 -3.71 9.26
N THR A 6 2.16 -3.47 10.50
CA THR A 6 1.02 -2.60 10.82
C THR A 6 1.52 -1.22 11.19
N GLY A 7 0.88 -0.19 10.63
CA GLY A 7 1.18 1.21 10.95
C GLY A 7 0.07 2.13 10.48
N ASP A 8 0.30 3.43 10.65
CA ASP A 8 -0.63 4.47 10.23
C ASP A 8 -0.31 4.91 8.80
N LEU A 9 -1.24 4.69 7.88
CA LEU A 9 -1.17 5.19 6.52
C LEU A 9 -1.88 6.54 6.45
N LEU A 10 -1.16 7.59 6.09
CA LEU A 10 -1.72 8.90 5.77
C LEU A 10 -1.90 9.02 4.26
N VAL A 11 -3.14 9.24 3.80
CA VAL A 11 -3.45 9.61 2.41
C VAL A 11 -4.08 10.99 2.44
N ARG A 12 -3.39 11.98 1.85
CA ARG A 12 -3.73 13.41 1.92
C ARG A 12 -3.85 13.92 3.37
N ASP A 13 -5.06 13.93 3.91
CA ASP A 13 -5.43 14.46 5.22
C ASP A 13 -6.09 13.40 6.13
N THR A 14 -6.28 12.17 5.63
CA THR A 14 -6.93 11.09 6.37
C THR A 14 -5.92 10.01 6.74
N THR A 15 -5.86 9.68 8.03
CA THR A 15 -4.99 8.62 8.58
C THR A 15 -5.80 7.40 8.96
N ARG A 16 -5.34 6.20 8.55
CA ARG A 16 -5.96 4.92 8.93
C ARG A 16 -4.90 3.90 9.34
N PRO A 17 -5.19 3.04 10.33
CA PRO A 17 -4.35 1.87 10.59
C PRO A 17 -4.42 0.93 9.39
N THR A 18 -3.27 0.49 8.89
CA THR A 18 -3.17 -0.40 7.72
C THR A 18 -2.07 -1.42 7.95
N THR A 19 -2.31 -2.65 7.49
CA THR A 19 -1.34 -3.74 7.55
C THR A 19 -0.86 -4.08 6.14
N PHE A 20 0.46 -4.15 5.98
CA PHE A 20 1.12 -4.62 4.76
C PHE A 20 1.66 -6.03 4.96
N ASP A 21 1.42 -6.89 3.99
CA ASP A 21 2.13 -8.16 3.85
C ASP A 21 3.44 -7.91 3.11
N VAL A 22 4.56 -8.30 3.72
CA VAL A 22 5.91 -8.04 3.22
C VAL A 22 6.61 -9.34 2.89
N THR A 23 7.24 -9.40 1.71
CA THR A 23 8.24 -10.41 1.37
C THR A 23 9.58 -9.72 1.16
N ALA A 24 10.59 -10.11 1.96
CA ALA A 24 11.92 -9.50 1.91
C ALA A 24 13.05 -10.54 1.82
N LYS A 25 14.21 -10.10 1.33
CA LYS A 25 15.44 -10.86 1.20
C LYS A 25 16.62 -10.01 1.67
N LEU A 26 17.45 -10.57 2.54
CA LEU A 26 18.71 -9.97 2.98
C LEU A 26 19.86 -10.55 2.12
N GLU A 27 20.61 -9.68 1.47
CA GLU A 27 21.80 -10.03 0.66
C GLU A 27 22.97 -9.15 1.10
N GLY A 28 23.92 -9.72 1.83
CA GLY A 28 24.97 -8.94 2.49
C GLY A 28 24.37 -7.94 3.48
N GLU A 29 24.59 -6.65 3.25
CA GLU A 29 24.06 -5.55 4.06
C GLU A 29 22.78 -4.92 3.48
N ALA A 30 22.30 -5.39 2.33
CA ALA A 30 21.11 -4.85 1.69
C ALA A 30 19.88 -5.72 1.97
N LEU A 31 18.82 -5.09 2.50
CA LEU A 31 17.50 -5.72 2.62
C LEU A 31 16.62 -5.24 1.46
N THR A 32 16.25 -6.15 0.57
CA THR A 32 15.31 -5.88 -0.53
C THR A 32 13.95 -6.47 -0.20
N GLY A 33 12.87 -5.87 -0.69
CA GLY A 33 11.55 -6.47 -0.50
C GLY A 33 10.42 -5.77 -1.24
N THR A 34 9.27 -6.44 -1.20
CA THR A 34 7.99 -5.94 -1.69
C THR A 34 6.98 -5.99 -0.54
N ALA A 35 6.30 -4.88 -0.29
CA ALA A 35 5.19 -4.77 0.65
C ALA A 35 3.90 -4.50 -0.12
N THR A 36 2.85 -5.25 0.17
CA THR A 36 1.54 -5.10 -0.49
C THR A 36 0.40 -5.00 0.52
N THR A 37 -0.63 -4.24 0.17
CA THR A 37 -1.92 -4.24 0.85
C THR A 37 -3.02 -3.83 -0.13
N THR A 38 -4.28 -4.06 0.24
CA THR A 38 -5.44 -3.52 -0.48
C THR A 38 -6.20 -2.61 0.48
N ILE A 39 -6.50 -1.40 0.02
CA ILE A 39 -7.31 -0.42 0.76
C ILE A 39 -8.58 -0.09 -0.02
N LEU A 40 -9.57 0.47 0.66
CA LEU A 40 -10.70 1.14 0.03
C LEU A 40 -10.40 2.63 -0.08
N MET A 41 -10.53 3.21 -1.28
CA MET A 41 -10.34 4.65 -1.48
C MET A 41 -11.33 5.47 -0.63
N SER A 42 -12.55 4.97 -0.47
CA SER A 42 -13.58 5.59 0.37
C SER A 42 -13.18 5.73 1.85
N ASP A 43 -12.34 4.84 2.39
CA ASP A 43 -11.89 4.93 3.79
C ASP A 43 -10.99 6.16 4.03
N PHE A 44 -10.41 6.68 2.95
CA PHE A 44 -9.55 7.87 2.90
C PHE A 44 -10.26 9.07 2.25
N ASN A 45 -11.60 9.07 2.22
CA ASN A 45 -12.43 10.13 1.63
C ASN A 45 -12.06 10.45 0.17
N PHE A 46 -11.62 9.44 -0.58
CA PHE A 46 -11.31 9.55 -1.99
C PHE A 46 -12.32 8.76 -2.83
N ASP A 47 -12.93 9.42 -3.81
CA ASP A 47 -13.80 8.75 -4.76
C ASP A 47 -12.98 8.04 -5.82
N ALA A 48 -13.40 6.82 -6.16
CA ALA A 48 -12.80 6.09 -7.27
C ALA A 48 -12.91 6.90 -8.58
N PRO A 49 -11.85 6.93 -9.41
CA PRO A 49 -11.88 7.62 -10.70
C PRO A 49 -13.07 7.20 -11.57
N ASP A 50 -13.76 8.19 -12.13
CA ASP A 50 -14.92 8.01 -12.99
C ASP A 50 -14.76 8.84 -14.27
N ILE A 51 -14.96 8.20 -15.43
CA ILE A 51 -14.96 8.82 -16.74
C ILE A 51 -16.41 9.08 -17.14
N ALA A 52 -16.96 10.20 -16.66
CA ALA A 52 -18.29 10.71 -17.02
C ALA A 52 -19.43 9.66 -16.94
N GLY A 53 -19.36 8.72 -16.00
CA GLY A 53 -20.35 7.66 -15.80
C GLY A 53 -20.30 6.53 -16.84
N ILE A 54 -19.34 6.57 -17.77
CA ILE A 54 -19.13 5.52 -18.79
C ILE A 54 -18.31 4.38 -18.20
N LEU A 55 -17.32 4.72 -17.38
CA LEU A 55 -16.41 3.75 -16.76
C LEU A 55 -15.95 4.28 -15.40
N LYS A 56 -16.15 3.48 -14.37
CA LYS A 56 -15.71 3.78 -13.01
C LYS A 56 -14.75 2.70 -12.53
N ALA A 57 -13.64 3.12 -11.94
CA ALA A 57 -12.74 2.20 -11.27
C ALA A 57 -13.41 1.57 -10.04
N GLU A 58 -12.98 0.37 -9.66
CA GLU A 58 -13.41 -0.22 -8.39
C GLU A 58 -12.90 0.62 -7.21
N ASN A 59 -13.59 0.53 -6.07
CA ASN A 59 -13.20 1.27 -4.86
C ASN A 59 -11.90 0.73 -4.23
N GLU A 60 -11.55 -0.52 -4.53
CA GLU A 60 -10.30 -1.13 -4.07
C GLU A 60 -9.09 -0.54 -4.78
N ALA A 61 -8.06 -0.19 -4.01
CA ALA A 61 -6.75 0.17 -4.51
C ALA A 61 -5.70 -0.76 -3.92
N LYS A 62 -4.97 -1.46 -4.79
CA LYS A 62 -3.81 -2.26 -4.38
C LYS A 62 -2.58 -1.36 -4.31
N LEU A 63 -1.96 -1.31 -3.13
CA LEU A 63 -0.70 -0.61 -2.93
C LEU A 63 0.45 -1.61 -2.98
N GLU A 64 1.53 -1.25 -3.69
CA GLU A 64 2.76 -2.02 -3.78
C GLU A 64 3.95 -1.10 -3.58
N PHE A 65 4.79 -1.42 -2.59
CA PHE A 65 6.06 -0.76 -2.37
C PHE A 65 7.19 -1.74 -2.62
N LYS A 66 8.12 -1.38 -3.51
CA LYS A 66 9.39 -2.07 -3.69
C LYS A 66 10.48 -1.25 -3.05
N PHE A 67 11.29 -1.86 -2.20
CA PHE A 67 12.30 -1.15 -1.44
C PHE A 67 13.65 -1.87 -1.43
N VAL A 68 14.69 -1.07 -1.21
CA VAL A 68 16.03 -1.51 -0.83
C VAL A 68 16.44 -0.66 0.36
N ALA A 69 16.73 -1.30 1.50
CA ALA A 69 17.28 -0.67 2.69
C ALA A 69 18.76 -1.05 2.83
N ARG A 70 19.56 -0.08 3.28
CA ARG A 70 21.00 -0.20 3.54
C ARG A 70 21.32 0.50 4.87
N PRO A 71 22.45 0.16 5.52
CA PRO A 71 22.90 0.83 6.75
C PRO A 71 23.05 2.35 6.60
#